data_AF-A0A2V7PRQ7-F1
#
_entry.id   AF-A0A2V7PRQ7-F1
#
_cell.length_a   1.000
_cell.length_b   1.000
_cell.length_c   1.000
_cell.angle_alpha   90.00
_cell.angle_beta   90.00
_cell.angle_gamma   90.00
#
_symmetry.space_group_name_H-M   'P 1'
#
loop_
_entity.id
_entity.type
_entity.pdbx_description
1 polymer ?
#
loop_
_entity_poly.entity_id
_entity_poly.type
_entity_poly.pdbx_seq_one_letter_code
_entity_poly.pdbx_strand_id
1 'polypeptide(L)'
;RKEDIAKGVDRRVAGPFFLDAQAPGVRVGINPDTPAIPPDKGILDVSDPIRFGPADMLSFSPLGTATPGTFYLAGEASQAAVRVTPGSARVRLLICRNGKWAER
;
A
#
# COMPACT_ATOMS: atom_id res chain seq x y z
N ARG A 1 -2.30 5.08 -17.34
CA ARG A 1 -2.70 3.64 -17.22
C ARG A 1 -1.42 2.78 -17.27
N LYS A 2 -1.42 1.48 -16.93
CA LYS A 2 -0.18 0.65 -16.96
C LYS A 2 0.52 0.65 -18.33
N GLU A 3 -0.27 0.61 -19.41
CA GLU A 3 0.23 0.68 -20.78
C GLU A 3 0.89 2.02 -21.11
N ASP A 4 0.39 3.12 -20.57
CA ASP A 4 0.94 4.46 -20.80
C ASP A 4 2.31 4.61 -20.13
N ILE A 5 2.49 3.99 -18.95
CA ILE A 5 3.79 3.87 -18.28
C ILE A 5 4.75 3.01 -19.14
N ALA A 6 4.30 1.85 -19.61
CA ALA A 6 5.13 0.95 -20.42
C ALA A 6 5.55 1.57 -21.76
N LYS A 7 4.70 2.40 -22.36
CA LYS A 7 4.97 3.17 -23.58
C LYS A 7 5.75 4.46 -23.34
N GLY A 8 6.02 4.83 -22.08
CA GLY A 8 6.72 6.05 -21.72
C GLY A 8 5.92 7.35 -21.93
N VAL A 9 4.60 7.24 -22.15
CA VAL A 9 3.68 8.40 -22.18
C VAL A 9 3.61 9.01 -20.80
N ASP A 10 3.37 8.18 -19.78
CA ASP A 10 3.48 8.55 -18.37
C ASP A 10 4.95 8.51 -17.98
N ARG A 11 5.69 9.60 -18.26
CA ARG A 11 7.13 9.67 -18.00
C ARG A 11 7.41 9.59 -16.50
N ARG A 12 8.42 8.79 -16.15
CA ARG A 12 8.92 8.68 -14.79
C ARG A 12 9.50 10.03 -14.33
N VAL A 13 8.86 10.63 -13.33
CA VAL A 13 9.30 11.91 -12.75
C VAL A 13 10.49 11.72 -11.80
N ALA A 14 10.51 10.62 -11.03
CA ALA A 14 11.58 10.31 -10.09
C ALA A 14 11.58 8.81 -9.70
N GLY A 15 12.66 8.35 -9.04
CA GLY A 15 12.76 7.00 -8.46
C GLY A 15 12.80 5.89 -9.51
N PRO A 16 12.91 4.59 -9.18
CA PRO A 16 12.53 3.94 -7.93
C PRO A 16 13.42 4.31 -6.74
N PHE A 17 12.84 4.33 -5.56
CA PHE A 17 13.54 4.58 -4.31
C PHE A 17 13.53 3.31 -3.47
N PHE A 18 14.66 2.99 -2.85
CA PHE A 18 14.71 1.95 -1.84
C PHE A 18 14.17 2.52 -0.52
N LEU A 19 13.18 1.85 0.07
CA LEU A 19 12.59 2.28 1.34
C LEU A 19 13.54 2.08 2.53
N ASP A 20 14.42 1.08 2.45
CA ASP A 20 15.41 0.76 3.49
C ASP A 20 16.51 1.83 3.62
N ALA A 21 16.75 2.63 2.57
CA ALA A 21 17.73 3.70 2.56
C ALA A 21 17.38 4.86 3.51
N GLN A 22 16.10 4.99 3.90
CA GLN A 22 15.63 6.02 4.85
C GLN A 22 15.06 5.40 6.14
N ALA A 23 14.64 4.14 6.09
CA ALA A 23 14.13 3.40 7.24
C ALA A 23 14.62 1.94 7.18
N PRO A 24 15.79 1.64 7.79
CA PRO A 24 16.35 0.30 7.77
C PRO A 24 15.34 -0.77 8.20
N GLY A 25 15.30 -1.89 7.46
CA GLY A 25 14.38 -3.00 7.73
C GLY A 25 12.94 -2.80 7.24
N VAL A 26 12.60 -1.65 6.65
CA VAL A 26 11.28 -1.42 6.04
C VAL A 26 11.28 -1.85 4.58
N ARG A 27 10.30 -2.68 4.21
CA ARG A 27 10.08 -3.15 2.84
C ARG A 27 8.60 -3.07 2.45
N VAL A 28 8.33 -2.97 1.14
CA VAL A 28 6.99 -3.30 0.64
C VAL A 28 6.76 -4.78 0.89
N GLY A 29 5.74 -5.10 1.67
CA GLY A 29 5.57 -6.46 2.16
C GLY A 29 4.59 -6.58 3.31
N ILE A 30 4.27 -7.84 3.60
CA ILE A 30 3.45 -8.25 4.73
C ILE A 30 4.30 -9.19 5.60
N ASN A 31 4.24 -9.01 6.92
CA ASN A 31 4.82 -9.93 7.88
C ASN A 31 3.94 -11.18 8.04
N PRO A 32 4.52 -12.36 8.28
CA PRO A 32 3.74 -13.56 8.59
C PRO A 32 2.71 -13.31 9.70
N ASP A 33 1.58 -14.01 9.62
CA ASP A 33 0.50 -13.97 10.63
C ASP A 33 -0.11 -12.57 10.88
N THR A 34 0.13 -11.62 9.98
CA THR A 34 -0.50 -10.30 10.05
C THR A 34 -2.01 -10.44 9.84
N PRO A 35 -2.85 -10.02 10.80
CA PRO A 35 -4.29 -10.12 10.65
C PRO A 35 -4.81 -9.13 9.59
N ALA A 36 -5.90 -9.50 8.93
CA ALA A 36 -6.62 -8.59 8.05
C ALA A 36 -7.06 -7.32 8.79
N ILE A 37 -7.16 -6.21 8.05
CA ILE A 37 -7.61 -4.92 8.62
C ILE A 37 -9.12 -5.02 8.86
N PRO A 38 -9.63 -4.73 10.07
CA PRO A 38 -11.07 -4.71 10.32
C PRO A 38 -11.84 -3.82 9.31
N PRO A 39 -13.04 -4.22 8.87
CA PRO A 39 -13.84 -5.35 9.37
C PRO A 39 -13.49 -6.71 8.77
N ASP A 40 -12.50 -6.79 7.88
CA ASP A 40 -12.08 -8.05 7.24
C ASP A 40 -11.49 -9.01 8.29
N LYS A 41 -11.56 -10.31 8.00
CA LYS A 41 -11.14 -11.39 8.91
C LYS A 41 -10.06 -12.25 8.26
N GLY A 42 -9.33 -12.99 9.09
CA GLY A 42 -8.27 -13.90 8.66
C GLY A 42 -6.88 -13.26 8.68
N ILE A 43 -5.94 -13.91 8.01
CA ILE A 43 -4.55 -13.47 7.86
C ILE A 43 -4.35 -12.94 6.44
N LEU A 44 -3.56 -11.88 6.31
CA LEU A 44 -3.22 -11.33 5.00
C LEU A 44 -2.33 -12.30 4.21
N ASP A 45 -2.58 -12.38 2.91
CA ASP A 45 -1.71 -13.13 1.99
C ASP A 45 -0.38 -12.40 1.82
N VAL A 46 0.72 -13.02 2.25
CA VAL A 46 2.05 -12.44 2.20
C VAL A 46 2.57 -12.22 0.77
N SER A 47 1.99 -12.90 -0.21
CA SER A 47 2.36 -12.78 -1.62
C SER A 47 1.78 -11.57 -2.34
N ASP A 48 0.78 -10.90 -1.73
CA ASP A 48 0.05 -9.78 -2.32
C ASP A 48 0.11 -8.50 -1.45
N PRO A 49 1.27 -7.82 -1.38
CA PRO A 49 1.45 -6.61 -0.57
C PRO A 49 0.95 -5.32 -1.23
N ILE A 50 0.51 -5.34 -2.50
CA ILE A 50 0.03 -4.15 -3.23
C ILE A 50 -1.34 -4.47 -3.80
N ARG A 51 -2.40 -4.02 -3.12
CA ARG A 51 -3.78 -4.41 -3.45
C ARG A 51 -4.55 -3.22 -4.01
N PHE A 52 -4.18 -2.77 -5.21
CA PHE A 52 -4.81 -1.64 -5.93
C PHE A 52 -5.46 -2.09 -7.24
N GLY A 53 -6.54 -2.85 -7.11
CA GLY A 53 -7.23 -3.46 -8.26
C GLY A 53 -6.32 -4.42 -9.05
N PRO A 54 -6.72 -4.85 -10.24
CA PRO A 54 -5.99 -5.88 -11.01
C PRO A 54 -4.66 -5.39 -11.61
N ALA A 55 -4.35 -4.11 -11.50
CA ALA A 55 -3.15 -3.50 -12.07
C ALA A 55 -2.08 -3.22 -11.01
N ASP A 56 -2.37 -3.44 -9.72
CA ASP A 56 -1.53 -3.07 -8.58
C ASP A 56 -1.01 -1.62 -8.66
N MET A 57 -1.90 -0.73 -9.09
CA MET A 57 -1.54 0.65 -9.43
C MET A 57 -2.55 1.65 -8.87
N LEU A 58 -2.05 2.55 -8.06
CA LEU A 58 -2.78 3.72 -7.57
C LEU A 58 -2.71 4.86 -8.59
N SER A 59 -3.86 5.34 -9.03
CA SER A 59 -3.98 6.53 -9.87
C SER A 59 -4.98 7.49 -9.25
N PHE A 60 -4.70 8.80 -9.31
CA PHE A 60 -5.59 9.86 -8.87
C PHE A 60 -6.23 10.52 -10.08
N SER A 61 -7.50 10.89 -9.98
CA SER A 61 -8.18 11.69 -10.99
C SER A 61 -8.07 13.18 -10.65
N PRO A 62 -8.13 14.06 -11.66
CA PRO A 62 -8.23 15.51 -11.42
C PRO A 62 -9.46 15.94 -10.62
N LEU A 63 -10.47 15.07 -10.49
CA LEU A 63 -11.71 15.31 -9.76
C LEU A 63 -11.65 14.89 -8.29
N GLY A 64 -10.47 14.50 -7.78
CA GLY A 64 -10.28 14.17 -6.35
C GLY A 64 -10.64 12.72 -5.98
N THR A 65 -10.76 11.82 -6.95
CA THR A 65 -10.93 10.38 -6.70
C THR A 65 -9.62 9.64 -6.94
N ALA A 66 -9.50 8.41 -6.45
CA ALA A 66 -8.34 7.56 -6.71
C ALA A 66 -8.73 6.09 -6.77
N THR A 67 -7.84 5.25 -7.32
CA THR A 67 -7.94 3.79 -7.21
C THR A 67 -7.99 3.43 -5.71
N PRO A 68 -9.10 2.87 -5.19
CA PRO A 68 -9.15 2.43 -3.81
C PRO A 68 -8.28 1.19 -3.64
N GLY A 69 -7.72 1.01 -2.45
CA GLY A 69 -6.90 -0.15 -2.16
C GLY A 69 -5.97 0.08 -0.99
N THR A 70 -5.10 -0.90 -0.77
CA THR A 70 -4.11 -0.85 0.30
C THR A 70 -2.80 -1.40 -0.21
N PHE A 71 -1.70 -0.75 0.11
CA PHE A 71 -0.40 -1.42 0.08
C PHE A 71 0.19 -1.50 1.48
N TYR A 72 1.05 -2.48 1.67
CA TYR A 72 1.55 -2.89 2.96
C TYR A 72 3.05 -2.67 3.07
N LEU A 73 3.49 -2.19 4.23
CA LEU A 73 4.90 -2.05 4.58
C LEU A 73 5.22 -2.91 5.80
N ALA A 74 6.17 -3.81 5.64
CA ALA A 74 6.68 -4.65 6.70
C ALA A 74 7.93 -4.01 7.30
N GLY A 75 7.95 -3.82 8.61
CA GLY A 75 9.16 -3.57 9.40
C GLY A 75 9.41 -4.73 10.36
N GLU A 76 10.49 -4.66 11.14
CA GLU A 76 10.91 -5.78 12.02
C GLU A 76 9.85 -6.16 13.07
N ALA A 77 9.30 -5.19 13.79
CA ALA A 77 8.36 -5.41 14.89
C ALA A 77 6.96 -4.82 14.64
N SER A 78 6.70 -4.32 13.43
CA SER A 78 5.43 -3.69 13.09
C SER A 78 5.07 -3.89 11.64
N GLN A 79 3.77 -3.95 11.38
CA GLN A 79 3.22 -3.87 10.05
C GLN A 79 2.55 -2.50 9.86
N ALA A 80 2.68 -1.91 8.69
CA ALA A 80 1.88 -0.76 8.28
C ALA A 80 1.03 -1.10 7.05
N ALA A 81 -0.07 -0.36 6.92
CA ALA A 81 -0.96 -0.36 5.78
C ALA A 81 -1.25 1.07 5.36
N VAL A 82 -0.98 1.39 4.10
CA VAL A 82 -1.34 2.67 3.49
C VAL A 82 -2.61 2.44 2.68
N ARG A 83 -3.73 2.90 3.23
CA ARG A 83 -5.07 2.65 2.70
C ARG A 83 -5.59 3.89 1.98
N VAL A 84 -6.03 3.71 0.74
CA VAL A 84 -6.72 4.75 -0.03
C VAL A 84 -8.22 4.44 -0.06
N THR A 85 -9.02 5.39 0.41
CA THR A 85 -10.47 5.25 0.51
C THR A 85 -11.15 5.57 -0.82
N PRO A 86 -12.14 4.78 -1.27
CA PRO A 86 -12.90 5.09 -2.48
C PRO A 86 -13.59 6.45 -2.39
N GLY A 87 -13.80 7.10 -3.54
CA GLY A 87 -14.61 8.32 -3.68
C GLY A 87 -13.96 9.63 -3.20
N SER A 88 -12.99 9.60 -2.27
CA SER A 88 -12.36 10.82 -1.72
C SER A 88 -10.84 10.86 -1.83
N ALA A 89 -10.22 9.79 -2.36
CA ALA A 89 -8.77 9.65 -2.45
C ALA A 89 -8.02 9.79 -1.10
N ARG A 90 -8.74 9.74 0.03
CA ARG A 90 -8.13 9.92 1.36
C ARG A 90 -7.17 8.78 1.64
N VAL A 91 -5.91 9.15 1.88
CA VAL A 91 -4.84 8.25 2.30
C VAL A 91 -4.81 8.19 3.82
N ARG A 92 -4.78 6.98 4.38
CA ARG A 92 -4.64 6.74 5.82
C ARG A 92 -3.51 5.78 6.07
N LEU A 93 -2.77 6.03 7.15
CA LEU A 93 -1.75 5.11 7.65
C LEU A 93 -2.32 4.34 8.84
N LEU A 94 -2.34 3.02 8.74
CA LEU A 94 -2.66 2.13 9.85
C LEU A 94 -1.40 1.39 10.25
N ILE A 95 -1.20 1.21 11.55
CA ILE A 95 -0.10 0.44 12.13
C ILE A 95 -0.68 -0.75 12.90
N CYS A 96 -0.20 -1.95 12.59
CA CYS A 96 -0.45 -3.15 13.36
C CYS A 96 0.70 -3.39 14.33
N ARG A 97 0.37 -3.54 15.62
CA ARG A 97 1.29 -4.01 16.66
C ARG A 97 0.58 -5.08 17.47
N ASN A 98 1.26 -6.18 17.76
CA ASN A 98 0.72 -7.30 18.53
C ASN A 98 -0.65 -7.77 18.00
N GLY A 99 -0.79 -7.85 16.67
CA GLY A 99 -2.02 -8.25 15.99
C GLY A 99 -3.18 -7.24 16.04
N LYS A 100 -2.94 -5.99 16.47
CA LYS A 100 -3.97 -4.95 16.56
C LYS A 100 -3.65 -3.77 15.67
N TRP A 101 -4.61 -3.42 14.81
CA TRP A 101 -4.54 -2.26 13.93
C TRP A 101 -5.02 -0.97 14.62
N ALA A 102 -4.30 0.12 14.41
CA ALA A 102 -4.71 1.47 14.81
C ALA A 102 -4.33 2.48 13.72
N GLU A 103 -5.18 3.47 13.47
CA GLU A 103 -4.86 4.62 12.60
C GLU A 103 -3.81 5.51 13.28
N ARG A 104 -2.90 6.10 12.50
CA ARG A 104 -1.85 7.01 12.97
C ARG A 104 -2.00 8.41 12.39
#